data_AF-A0A388NWS5-F1
#
_entry.id   AF-A0A388NWS5-F1
#
_cell.length_a   1.000
_cell.length_b   1.000
_cell.length_c   1.000
_cell.angle_alpha   90.00
_cell.angle_beta   90.00
_cell.angle_gamma   90.00
#
_symmetry.space_group_name_H-M   'P 1'
#
loop_
_entity.id
_entity.type
_entity.pdbx_description
1 polymer ?
#
loop_
_entity_poly.entity_id
_entity_poly.type
_entity_poly.pdbx_seq_one_letter_code
_entity_poly.pdbx_strand_id
1 'polypeptide(L)'
;MLFVLVAITATFLTVGGLSKSLSAIINSQRAQVAADAAALSCVIYGRDSVPEIVIKNKAKLISVVSTPSQCQVVAQFGGISRDAFALTSGDGHLPTLQR
;
A
#
# COMPACT_ATOMS: atom_id res chain seq x y z
N MET A 1 7.74 36.40 -28.36
CA MET A 1 8.64 35.31 -27.87
C MET A 1 8.51 35.04 -26.37
N LEU A 2 8.41 36.07 -25.50
CA LEU A 2 8.26 35.87 -24.05
C LEU A 2 7.06 34.97 -23.65
N PHE A 3 5.89 35.19 -24.24
CA PHE A 3 4.67 34.40 -23.96
C PHE A 3 4.79 32.91 -24.32
N VAL A 4 5.55 32.57 -25.36
CA VAL A 4 5.78 31.16 -25.76
C VAL A 4 6.70 30.47 -24.76
N LEU A 5 7.72 31.15 -24.25
CA LEU A 5 8.63 30.62 -23.25
C LEU A 5 7.93 30.36 -21.90
N VAL A 6 7.03 31.26 -21.50
CA VAL A 6 6.19 31.12 -20.29
C VAL A 6 5.21 29.94 -20.43
N ALA A 7 4.59 29.76 -21.60
CA ALA A 7 3.70 28.62 -21.84
C ALA A 7 4.45 27.27 -21.80
N ILE A 8 5.65 27.22 -22.38
CA ILE A 8 6.48 26.01 -22.40
C ILE A 8 6.92 25.64 -20.98
N THR A 9 7.41 26.60 -20.20
CA THR A 9 7.84 26.37 -18.81
C THR A 9 6.68 25.96 -17.89
N ALA A 10 5.50 26.57 -18.04
CA ALA A 10 4.30 26.16 -17.31
C ALA A 10 3.88 24.71 -17.62
N THR A 11 4.00 24.28 -18.89
CA THR A 11 3.69 22.91 -19.30
C THR A 11 4.69 21.89 -18.72
N PHE A 12 5.98 22.24 -18.65
CA PHE A 12 6.98 21.38 -18.00
C PHE A 12 6.78 21.28 -16.49
N LEU A 13 6.36 22.36 -15.84
CA LEU A 13 6.03 22.37 -14.41
C LEU A 13 4.81 21.49 -14.10
N THR A 14 3.77 21.55 -14.93
CA THR A 14 2.57 20.72 -14.75
C THR A 14 2.84 19.25 -15.04
N VAL A 15 3.54 18.91 -16.12
CA VAL A 15 3.93 17.52 -16.44
C VAL A 15 4.88 16.96 -15.37
N GLY A 16 5.84 17.76 -14.92
CA GLY A 16 6.75 17.42 -13.83
C GLY A 16 5.97 17.13 -12.53
N GLY A 17 5.03 18.00 -12.16
CA GLY A 17 4.16 17.80 -11.01
C GLY A 17 3.25 16.56 -11.12
N LEU A 18 2.69 16.29 -12.30
CA LEU A 18 1.89 15.09 -12.57
C LEU A 18 2.73 13.82 -12.42
N SER A 19 3.95 13.79 -12.95
CA SER A 19 4.82 12.60 -12.88
C SER A 19 5.18 12.22 -11.43
N LYS A 20 5.44 13.21 -10.58
CA LYS A 20 5.70 13.02 -9.15
C LYS A 20 4.45 12.51 -8.43
N SER A 21 3.30 13.10 -8.73
CA SER A 21 2.00 12.69 -8.17
C SER A 21 1.65 11.26 -8.56
N LEU A 22 1.82 10.90 -9.83
CA LEU A 22 1.57 9.55 -10.33
C LEU A 22 2.48 8.53 -9.66
N SER A 23 3.76 8.86 -9.49
CA SER A 23 4.72 7.99 -8.78
C SER A 23 4.29 7.76 -7.32
N ALA A 24 3.83 8.80 -6.63
CA ALA A 24 3.32 8.68 -5.26
C ALA A 24 2.05 7.83 -5.20
N ILE A 25 1.13 7.98 -6.16
CA ILE A 25 -0.09 7.17 -6.25
C ILE A 25 0.26 5.69 -6.48
N ILE A 26 1.14 5.40 -7.44
CA ILE A 26 1.58 4.02 -7.74
C ILE A 26 2.27 3.41 -6.51
N ASN A 27 3.16 4.17 -5.86
CA ASN A 27 3.84 3.69 -4.66
C ASN A 27 2.85 3.41 -3.53
N SER A 28 1.86 4.30 -3.33
CA SER A 28 0.80 4.11 -2.35
C SER A 28 -0.05 2.86 -2.64
N GLN A 29 -0.44 2.65 -3.90
CA GLN A 29 -1.21 1.46 -4.29
C GLN A 29 -0.40 0.18 -4.09
N ARG A 30 0.89 0.17 -4.45
CA ARG A 30 1.76 -0.99 -4.23
C ARG A 30 1.98 -1.30 -2.76
N ALA A 31 2.16 -0.28 -1.93
CA ALA A 31 2.24 -0.45 -0.48
C ALA A 31 0.94 -1.05 0.08
N GLN A 32 -0.22 -0.58 -0.42
CA GLN A 32 -1.53 -1.06 -0.02
C GLN A 32 -1.71 -2.54 -0.40
N VAL A 33 -1.49 -2.90 -1.67
CA VAL A 33 -1.59 -4.29 -2.14
C VAL A 33 -0.67 -5.23 -1.37
N ALA A 34 0.56 -4.81 -1.08
CA ALA A 34 1.48 -5.61 -0.29
C ALA A 34 0.99 -5.83 1.15
N ALA A 35 0.44 -4.79 1.79
CA ALA A 35 -0.12 -4.88 3.12
C ALA A 35 -1.38 -5.78 3.13
N ASP A 36 -2.30 -5.61 2.18
CA ASP A 36 -3.54 -6.38 2.08
C ASP A 36 -3.28 -7.86 1.81
N ALA A 37 -2.42 -8.17 0.83
CA ALA A 37 -2.05 -9.54 0.52
C ALA A 37 -1.41 -10.25 1.73
N ALA A 38 -0.57 -9.53 2.47
CA ALA A 38 0.10 -10.06 3.65
C ALA A 38 -0.85 -10.20 4.85
N ALA A 39 -1.75 -9.24 5.07
CA ALA A 39 -2.77 -9.35 6.11
C ALA A 39 -3.67 -10.56 5.85
N LEU A 40 -4.09 -10.75 4.60
CA LEU A 40 -4.88 -11.92 4.20
C LEU A 40 -4.10 -13.23 4.37
N SER A 41 -2.82 -13.28 3.93
CA SER A 41 -1.99 -14.48 4.08
C SER A 41 -1.77 -14.84 5.54
N CYS A 42 -1.64 -13.83 6.41
CA CYS A 42 -1.50 -14.03 7.84
C CYS A 42 -2.71 -14.75 8.46
N VAL A 43 -3.91 -14.44 7.99
CA VAL A 43 -5.14 -15.09 8.47
C VAL A 43 -5.30 -16.49 7.90
N ILE A 44 -4.94 -16.72 6.63
CA ILE A 44 -5.14 -18.02 5.95
C ILE A 44 -4.03 -19.02 6.29
N TYR A 45 -2.77 -18.57 6.26
CA TYR A 45 -1.57 -19.42 6.36
C TYR A 45 -0.76 -19.16 7.63
N GLY A 46 -1.22 -18.25 8.49
CA GLY A 46 -0.53 -17.88 9.72
C GLY A 46 0.50 -16.76 9.53
N ARG A 47 0.94 -16.19 10.66
CA ARG A 47 1.85 -15.05 10.77
C ARG A 47 3.16 -15.23 9.99
N ASP A 48 3.69 -16.45 9.95
CA ASP A 48 4.98 -16.76 9.36
C ASP A 48 4.98 -16.63 7.82
N SER A 49 3.81 -16.61 7.19
CA SER A 49 3.67 -16.38 5.74
C SER A 49 3.89 -14.91 5.33
N VAL A 50 3.74 -13.97 6.27
CA VAL A 50 3.73 -12.53 5.97
C VAL A 50 5.04 -12.04 5.31
N PRO A 51 6.23 -12.35 5.84
CA PRO A 51 7.47 -11.85 5.25
C PRO A 51 7.63 -12.26 3.79
N GLU A 52 7.28 -13.51 3.45
CA GLU A 52 7.38 -14.01 2.07
C GLU A 52 6.45 -13.26 1.11
N ILE A 53 5.20 -13.01 1.53
CA ILE A 53 4.23 -12.28 0.70
C ILE A 53 4.64 -10.83 0.50
N VAL A 54 5.16 -10.16 1.53
CA VAL A 54 5.64 -8.79 1.42
C VAL A 54 6.84 -8.71 0.47
N ILE A 55 7.78 -9.65 0.55
CA ILE A 55 8.94 -9.74 -0.35
C ILE A 55 8.52 -10.02 -1.80
N LYS A 56 7.56 -10.93 -2.02
CA LYS A 56 7.00 -11.21 -3.36
C LYS A 56 6.39 -9.96 -4.00
N ASN A 57 5.83 -9.06 -3.19
CA ASN A 57 5.30 -7.77 -3.65
C ASN A 57 6.36 -6.66 -3.76
N LYS A 58 7.65 -6.99 -3.59
CA LYS A 58 8.79 -6.04 -3.65
C LYS A 58 8.63 -4.89 -2.65
N ALA A 59 7.94 -5.14 -1.54
CA ALA A 59 7.73 -4.19 -0.47
C ALA A 59 8.61 -4.55 0.74
N LYS A 60 8.71 -3.61 1.68
CA LYS A 60 9.40 -3.79 2.96
C LYS A 60 8.37 -4.00 4.05
N LEU A 61 8.55 -5.05 4.84
CA LEU A 61 7.73 -5.28 6.02
C LEU A 61 8.15 -4.30 7.12
N ILE A 62 7.18 -3.54 7.67
CA ILE A 62 7.41 -2.60 8.77
C ILE A 62 6.98 -3.23 10.09
N SER A 63 5.78 -3.80 10.14
CA SER A 63 5.28 -4.46 11.35
C SER A 63 4.18 -5.46 11.03
N VAL A 64 4.06 -6.46 11.90
CA VAL A 64 2.95 -7.44 11.94
C VAL A 64 2.46 -7.55 13.36
N VAL A 65 1.15 -7.37 13.53
CA VAL A 65 0.43 -7.65 14.76
C VAL A 65 -0.61 -8.71 14.42
N SER A 66 -0.51 -9.87 15.05
CA SER A 66 -1.41 -11.00 14.81
C SER A 66 -2.02 -11.45 16.13
N THR A 67 -3.33 -11.65 16.11
CA THR A 67 -4.17 -12.19 17.18
C THR A 67 -4.96 -13.38 16.61
N PRO A 68 -5.61 -14.20 17.45
CA PRO A 68 -6.43 -15.30 16.96
C PRO A 68 -7.55 -14.90 16.00
N SER A 69 -8.04 -13.66 16.08
CA SER A 69 -9.18 -13.16 15.30
C SER A 69 -8.79 -12.17 14.19
N GLN A 70 -7.56 -11.65 14.20
CA GLN A 70 -7.15 -10.53 13.35
C GLN A 70 -5.66 -10.58 13.03
N CYS A 71 -5.31 -10.16 11.83
CA CYS A 71 -3.94 -9.79 11.50
C CYS A 71 -3.88 -8.40 10.88
N GLN A 72 -3.03 -7.55 11.46
CA GLN A 72 -2.66 -6.24 10.96
C GLN A 72 -1.24 -6.30 10.41
N VAL A 73 -1.05 -5.82 9.18
CA VAL A 73 0.25 -5.76 8.53
C VAL A 73 0.50 -4.34 8.04
N VAL A 74 1.71 -3.85 8.29
CA VAL A 74 2.18 -2.58 7.73
C VAL A 74 3.32 -2.88 6.75
N ALA A 75 3.12 -2.50 5.49
CA ALA A 75 4.09 -2.65 4.43
C ALA A 75 4.47 -1.29 3.84
N GLN A 76 5.69 -1.19 3.33
CA GLN A 76 6.22 0.01 2.71
C GLN A 76 6.69 -0.25 1.29
N PHE A 77 6.29 0.62 0.36
CA PHE A 77 6.78 0.62 -1.02
C PHE A 77 7.15 2.04 -1.45
N GLY A 78 8.36 2.22 -1.99
CA GLY A 78 8.81 3.52 -2.49
C GLY A 78 8.74 4.65 -1.45
N GLY A 79 9.02 4.34 -0.17
CA GLY A 79 8.98 5.28 0.96
C GLY A 79 7.57 5.55 1.53
N ILE A 80 6.51 5.00 0.94
CA ILE A 80 5.13 5.14 1.42
C ILE A 80 4.75 3.88 2.19
N SER A 81 4.29 4.05 3.43
CA SER A 81 3.78 2.96 4.26
C SER A 81 2.26 2.90 4.22
N ARG A 82 1.73 1.69 4.19
CA ARG A 82 0.29 1.40 4.29
C ARG A 82 0.04 0.26 5.26
N ASP A 83 -1.03 0.39 6.00
CA ASP A 83 -1.56 -0.60 6.90
C ASP A 83 -2.76 -1.30 6.27
N ALA A 84 -2.87 -2.58 6.55
CA ALA A 84 -4.00 -3.40 6.18
C ALA A 84 -4.34 -4.35 7.31
N PHE A 85 -5.60 -4.75 7.34
CA PHE A 85 -6.13 -5.63 8.36
C PHE A 85 -6.95 -6.72 7.68
N ALA A 86 -6.77 -7.94 8.14
CA ALA A 86 -7.62 -9.06 7.81
C ALA A 86 -8.17 -9.64 9.11
N LEU A 87 -9.42 -10.10 9.06
CA LEU A 87 -10.15 -10.64 10.19
C LEU A 87 -10.54 -12.07 9.84
N THR A 88 -10.36 -13.01 10.77
CA THR A 88 -10.97 -14.34 10.63
C THR A 88 -12.40 -14.25 11.16
N SER A 89 -13.37 -14.42 10.26
CA SER A 89 -14.77 -14.55 10.63
C SER A 89 -15.11 -16.03 10.74
N GLY A 90 -15.33 -16.53 11.95
CA GLY A 90 -15.91 -17.87 12.16
C GLY A 90 -17.29 -18.00 11.52
N ASP A 91 -18.03 -16.88 11.40
CA ASP A 91 -19.43 -16.83 10.95
C ASP A 91 -19.67 -15.76 9.88
N GLY A 92 -18.93 -15.76 8.76
CA GLY A 92 -19.27 -15.02 7.51
C GLY A 92 -19.48 -13.49 7.57
N HIS A 93 -19.45 -12.87 8.74
CA HIS A 93 -19.52 -11.44 8.97
C HIS A 93 -18.10 -10.91 8.94
N LEU A 94 -17.71 -10.35 7.80
CA LEU A 94 -16.53 -9.50 7.68
C LEU A 94 -16.88 -8.14 8.28
N PRO A 95 -16.33 -7.77 9.45
CA PRO A 95 -16.50 -6.42 9.97
C PRO A 95 -15.82 -5.48 8.99
N THR A 96 -16.60 -4.61 8.33
CA THR A 96 -16.04 -3.56 7.53
C THR A 96 -15.34 -2.58 8.47
N LEU A 97 -14.07 -2.27 8.21
CA LEU A 97 -13.29 -1.28 8.94
C LEU A 97 -13.71 0.16 8.55
N GLN A 98 -15.01 0.41 8.49
CA GLN A 98 -15.53 1.77 8.44
C GLN A 98 -15.71 2.26 9.88
N ARG A 99 -14.84 3.19 10.27
CA ARG A 99 -15.02 4.03 11.44
C ARG A 99 -15.23 5.47 10.99
#